data_AF-A0AAD9LFA9-F1
#
_entry.id   AF-A0AAD9LFA9-F1
#
_cell.length_a   1.000
_cell.length_b   1.000
_cell.length_c   1.000
_cell.angle_alpha   90.00
_cell.angle_beta   90.00
_cell.angle_gamma   90.00
#
_symmetry.space_group_name_H-M   'P 1'
#
loop_
_entity.id
_entity.type
_entity.pdbx_description
1 polymer ?
#
loop_
_entity_poly.entity_id
_entity_poly.type
_entity_poly.pdbx_seq_one_letter_code
_entity_poly.pdbx_strand_id
1 'polypeptide(L)'
;MSIHSPSSRPVQIALFRTPDTMASPQLITEMETKYPNLSVLRYRALAPLQIKLRDEKTSPTEFKFYADRLMRILAEEGLAACANKTETVVTPTGDSFTGLVPAERVCAVSIIRAGDSLLQSIIECDPTISVGKILIQRDEKSEDKHPVMYYSKLPPNVKTLDNVLLVDPMLATGGSVNMAIKTLIDSGVAQKKITFLNVISCPEGLAALFNEYPDVKVVTAGLDIGLNASKYILPGLGDYGDRYYNTLATEMEAKFPNLRVLKYKPLESLLTKIRDKTTSHSQFKHYSDRLMNILAEEGLASCSTKTDTVVTPTGDSFTGVIPADSVCAVSIIRAGCSLLQAVVSCDPTIAVGKKELATLPTRCLTLSTPLLLVVGKILIQRDESSDDKHAVMYYSKLPSNIATFENVLIVDPMLGTGGTITMAIQTLVDAGVDEKRITFLNVLSCPEGLNVLFTAHPSVRIVTAGVDRGLNQSRYLVPGIGDFGDRYYNTVPNQ
;
A
#
# COMPACT_ATOMS: atom_id res chain seq x y z
N MET A 1 -76.65 -8.81 1.48
CA MET A 1 -75.29 -8.23 1.38
C MET A 1 -74.31 -9.36 1.66
N SER A 2 -73.74 -9.95 0.61
CA SER A 2 -72.75 -11.03 0.71
C SER A 2 -71.37 -10.43 0.93
N ILE A 3 -70.73 -10.81 2.04
CA ILE A 3 -69.37 -10.37 2.38
C ILE A 3 -68.42 -11.46 1.86
N HIS A 4 -67.61 -11.11 0.86
CA HIS A 4 -66.56 -11.98 0.31
C HIS A 4 -65.43 -12.20 1.33
N SER A 5 -65.07 -13.46 1.56
CA SER A 5 -63.82 -13.86 2.21
C SER A 5 -62.63 -13.65 1.27
N PRO A 6 -61.52 -13.03 1.69
CA PRO A 6 -60.32 -12.99 0.86
C PRO A 6 -59.57 -14.33 0.95
N SER A 7 -59.30 -14.92 -0.22
CA SER A 7 -58.50 -16.13 -0.38
C SER A 7 -57.06 -15.89 0.07
N SER A 8 -56.58 -16.65 1.05
CA SER A 8 -55.17 -16.73 1.44
C SER A 8 -54.39 -17.58 0.43
N ARG A 9 -53.66 -16.94 -0.48
CA ARG A 9 -52.54 -17.62 -1.16
C ARG A 9 -51.28 -17.40 -0.32
N PRO A 10 -50.56 -18.45 0.10
CA PRO A 10 -49.28 -18.28 0.77
C PRO A 10 -48.29 -17.66 -0.22
N VAL A 11 -47.69 -16.53 0.15
CA VAL A 11 -46.56 -15.95 -0.55
C VAL A 11 -45.38 -16.89 -0.36
N GLN A 12 -45.06 -17.68 -1.39
CA GLN A 12 -43.78 -18.39 -1.45
C GLN A 12 -42.67 -17.34 -1.51
N ILE A 13 -41.97 -17.16 -0.38
CA ILE A 13 -40.69 -16.43 -0.36
C ILE A 13 -39.72 -17.27 -1.18
N ALA A 14 -39.43 -16.84 -2.40
CA ALA A 14 -38.39 -17.43 -3.21
C ALA A 14 -37.07 -17.32 -2.43
N LEU A 15 -36.52 -18.47 -2.00
CA LEU A 15 -35.14 -18.56 -1.55
C LEU A 15 -34.27 -18.04 -2.69
N PHE A 16 -33.64 -16.88 -2.50
CA PHE A 16 -32.65 -16.35 -3.43
C PHE A 16 -31.62 -17.46 -3.68
N ARG A 17 -31.59 -17.98 -4.92
CA ARG A 17 -30.50 -18.85 -5.36
C ARG A 17 -29.20 -18.10 -5.13
N THR A 18 -28.31 -18.67 -4.32
CA THR A 18 -26.93 -18.21 -4.24
C THR A 18 -26.35 -18.23 -5.66
N PRO A 19 -25.76 -17.13 -6.16
CA PRO A 19 -25.07 -17.16 -7.44
C PRO A 19 -23.97 -18.23 -7.40
N ASP A 20 -23.66 -18.83 -8.56
CA ASP A 20 -22.74 -19.99 -8.75
C ASP A 20 -21.31 -19.78 -8.24
N THR A 21 -21.00 -18.62 -7.65
CA THR A 21 -19.68 -18.23 -7.16
C THR A 21 -19.54 -18.22 -5.64
N MET A 22 -20.61 -18.29 -4.83
CA MET A 22 -20.45 -18.47 -3.37
C MET A 22 -20.45 -19.95 -2.99
N ALA A 23 -19.77 -20.33 -1.90
CA ALA A 23 -19.93 -21.67 -1.33
C ALA A 23 -21.42 -21.97 -1.16
N SER A 24 -21.86 -23.08 -1.72
CA SER A 24 -23.25 -23.47 -1.60
C SER A 24 -23.57 -23.83 -0.14
N PRO A 25 -24.83 -23.70 0.30
CA PRO A 25 -25.25 -24.20 1.62
C PRO A 25 -24.88 -25.67 1.86
N GLN A 26 -24.76 -26.47 0.77
CA GLN A 26 -24.24 -27.84 0.86
C GLN A 26 -22.77 -27.87 1.32
N LEU A 27 -21.88 -27.09 0.69
CA LEU A 27 -20.45 -27.07 1.05
C LEU A 27 -20.23 -26.68 2.52
N ILE A 28 -20.99 -25.70 3.03
CA ILE A 28 -20.92 -25.31 4.45
C ILE A 28 -21.30 -26.49 5.34
N THR A 29 -22.41 -27.16 5.02
CA THR A 29 -22.91 -28.30 5.81
C THR A 29 -21.93 -29.48 5.78
N GLU A 30 -21.34 -29.76 4.61
CA GLU A 30 -20.31 -30.79 4.44
C GLU A 30 -19.08 -30.50 5.31
N MET A 31 -18.61 -29.25 5.33
CA MET A 31 -17.43 -28.84 6.09
C MET A 31 -17.67 -28.82 7.60
N GLU A 32 -18.83 -28.37 8.07
CA GLU A 32 -19.19 -28.44 9.50
C GLU A 32 -19.41 -29.89 9.96
N THR A 33 -19.92 -30.76 9.09
CA THR A 33 -20.03 -32.20 9.39
C THR A 33 -18.65 -32.85 9.50
N LYS A 34 -17.72 -32.45 8.61
CA LYS A 34 -16.35 -32.94 8.62
C LYS A 34 -15.54 -32.42 9.80
N TYR A 35 -15.76 -31.17 10.20
CA TYR A 35 -15.02 -30.49 11.27
C TYR A 35 -15.99 -29.97 12.34
N PRO A 36 -16.28 -30.74 13.41
CA PRO A 36 -17.24 -30.34 14.45
C PRO A 36 -16.89 -29.04 15.20
N ASN A 37 -15.63 -28.63 15.16
CA ASN A 37 -15.12 -27.40 15.77
C ASN A 37 -15.18 -26.18 14.83
N LEU A 38 -15.77 -26.32 13.64
CA LEU A 38 -16.02 -25.23 12.69
C LEU A 38 -17.42 -24.66 12.88
N SER A 39 -17.53 -23.34 12.95
CA SER A 39 -18.79 -22.60 12.90
C SER A 39 -18.74 -21.56 11.78
N VAL A 40 -19.66 -21.68 10.82
CA VAL A 40 -19.86 -20.67 9.76
C VAL A 40 -21.09 -19.83 10.09
N LEU A 41 -20.90 -18.52 10.23
CA LEU A 41 -21.96 -17.62 10.67
C LEU A 41 -23.05 -17.45 9.63
N ARG A 42 -24.31 -17.65 10.05
CA ARG A 42 -25.50 -17.60 9.18
C ARG A 42 -26.38 -16.37 9.43
N TYR A 43 -25.76 -15.19 9.63
CA TYR A 43 -26.50 -13.95 9.83
C TYR A 43 -26.82 -13.24 8.52
N ARG A 44 -28.08 -12.82 8.35
CA ARG A 44 -28.51 -12.03 7.18
C ARG A 44 -27.74 -10.71 7.04
N ALA A 45 -27.31 -10.13 8.16
CA ALA A 45 -26.55 -8.89 8.18
C ALA A 45 -25.17 -9.02 7.53
N LEU A 46 -24.59 -10.22 7.46
CA LEU A 46 -23.28 -10.45 6.84
C LEU A 46 -23.34 -10.38 5.31
N ALA A 47 -24.43 -10.83 4.69
CA ALA A 47 -24.55 -10.90 3.23
C ALA A 47 -24.30 -9.56 2.51
N PRO A 48 -24.97 -8.44 2.86
CA PRO A 48 -24.70 -7.15 2.19
C PRO A 48 -23.30 -6.60 2.49
N LEU A 49 -22.73 -6.90 3.66
CA LEU A 49 -21.36 -6.50 4.00
C LEU A 49 -20.35 -7.27 3.14
N GLN A 50 -20.53 -8.58 3.00
CA GLN A 50 -19.68 -9.41 2.14
C GLN A 50 -19.71 -8.95 0.68
N ILE A 51 -20.85 -8.54 0.14
CA ILE A 51 -20.90 -7.96 -1.21
C ILE A 51 -19.94 -6.76 -1.32
N LYS A 52 -19.98 -5.84 -0.35
CA LYS A 52 -19.11 -4.66 -0.35
C LYS A 52 -17.64 -5.01 -0.15
N LEU A 53 -17.32 -6.02 0.66
CA LEU A 53 -15.94 -6.49 0.81
C LEU A 53 -15.43 -7.22 -0.43
N ARG A 54 -16.30 -7.82 -1.24
CA ARG A 54 -15.87 -8.60 -2.42
C ARG A 54 -15.82 -7.78 -3.70
N ASP A 55 -16.65 -6.76 -3.82
CA ASP A 55 -16.67 -5.88 -5.00
C ASP A 55 -15.32 -5.16 -5.17
N GLU A 56 -14.67 -5.36 -6.30
CA GLU A 56 -13.40 -4.71 -6.68
C GLU A 56 -13.55 -3.18 -6.78
N LYS A 57 -14.78 -2.69 -7.03
CA LYS A 57 -15.07 -1.26 -7.21
C LYS A 57 -15.30 -0.53 -5.89
N THR A 58 -15.39 -1.25 -4.77
CA THR A 58 -15.54 -0.63 -3.45
C THR A 58 -14.29 0.19 -3.13
N SER A 59 -14.47 1.49 -2.90
CA SER A 59 -13.38 2.39 -2.53
C SER A 59 -12.73 1.98 -1.20
N PRO A 60 -11.44 2.31 -0.95
CA PRO A 60 -10.78 1.94 0.32
C PRO A 60 -11.53 2.44 1.57
N THR A 61 -12.10 3.65 1.51
CA THR A 61 -12.91 4.22 2.60
C THR A 61 -14.17 3.40 2.87
N GLU A 62 -14.91 3.04 1.80
CA GLU A 62 -16.09 2.19 1.94
C GLU A 62 -15.72 0.79 2.42
N PHE A 63 -14.64 0.21 1.87
CA PHE A 63 -14.18 -1.13 2.24
C PHE A 63 -13.92 -1.18 3.75
N LYS A 64 -13.15 -0.22 4.27
CA LYS A 64 -12.89 -0.10 5.71
C LYS A 64 -14.19 0.03 6.52
N PHE A 65 -15.11 0.89 6.10
CA PHE A 65 -16.40 1.07 6.79
C PHE A 65 -17.23 -0.23 6.86
N TYR A 66 -17.38 -0.95 5.75
CA TYR A 66 -18.14 -2.22 5.74
C TYR A 66 -17.37 -3.34 6.44
N ALA A 67 -16.04 -3.33 6.40
CA ALA A 67 -15.19 -4.29 7.08
C ALA A 67 -15.33 -4.14 8.59
N ASP A 68 -15.21 -2.93 9.12
CA ASP A 68 -15.37 -2.64 10.55
C ASP A 68 -16.76 -3.10 11.06
N ARG A 69 -17.82 -2.92 10.26
CA ARG A 69 -19.16 -3.43 10.59
C ARG A 69 -19.23 -4.96 10.63
N LEU A 70 -18.57 -5.64 9.71
CA LEU A 70 -18.53 -7.10 9.69
C LEU A 70 -17.69 -7.63 10.85
N MET A 71 -16.54 -7.02 11.11
CA MET A 71 -15.64 -7.35 12.21
C MET A 71 -16.32 -7.21 13.56
N ARG A 72 -17.20 -6.20 13.73
CA ARG A 72 -17.99 -6.06 14.95
C ARG A 72 -18.88 -7.28 15.23
N ILE A 73 -19.57 -7.78 14.21
CA ILE A 73 -20.44 -8.96 14.33
C ILE A 73 -19.60 -10.19 14.68
N LEU A 74 -18.46 -10.36 14.01
CA LEU A 74 -17.54 -11.47 14.24
C LEU A 74 -16.89 -11.41 15.64
N ALA A 75 -16.59 -10.20 16.14
CA ALA A 75 -16.02 -9.97 17.46
C ALA A 75 -17.00 -10.37 18.58
N GLU A 76 -18.26 -9.94 18.48
CA GLU A 76 -19.33 -10.33 19.43
C GLU A 76 -19.48 -11.86 19.46
N GLU A 77 -19.54 -12.48 18.29
CA GLU A 77 -19.70 -13.93 18.20
C GLU A 77 -18.46 -14.69 18.69
N GLY A 78 -17.27 -14.15 18.46
CA GLY A 78 -16.04 -14.71 19.00
C GLY A 78 -15.96 -14.66 20.53
N LEU A 79 -16.38 -13.55 21.13
CA LEU A 79 -16.49 -13.41 22.59
C LEU A 79 -17.56 -14.37 23.14
N ALA A 80 -18.70 -14.48 22.48
CA ALA A 80 -19.75 -15.45 22.84
C ALA A 80 -19.26 -16.90 22.76
N ALA A 81 -18.46 -17.25 21.75
CA ALA A 81 -17.89 -18.59 21.60
C ALA A 81 -16.91 -19.00 22.73
N CYS A 82 -16.42 -18.02 23.50
CA CYS A 82 -15.58 -18.27 24.68
C CYS A 82 -16.42 -18.65 25.92
N ALA A 83 -17.69 -18.27 25.96
CA ALA A 83 -18.56 -18.47 27.11
C ALA A 83 -18.92 -19.96 27.26
N ASN A 84 -18.81 -20.47 28.48
CA ASN A 84 -18.95 -21.90 28.77
C ASN A 84 -19.80 -22.22 30.01
N LYS A 85 -20.37 -21.20 30.67
CA LYS A 85 -21.20 -21.35 31.87
C LYS A 85 -22.51 -20.59 31.70
N THR A 86 -23.59 -21.15 32.22
CA THR A 86 -24.87 -20.46 32.40
C THR A 86 -25.06 -20.12 33.86
N GLU A 87 -25.79 -19.04 34.13
CA GLU A 87 -26.11 -18.60 35.48
C GLU A 87 -27.57 -18.15 35.55
N THR A 88 -28.20 -18.41 36.69
CA THR A 88 -29.56 -17.98 36.98
C THR A 88 -29.52 -16.80 37.94
N VAL A 89 -30.10 -15.68 37.51
CA VAL A 89 -30.24 -14.47 38.32
C VAL A 89 -31.70 -14.24 38.67
N VAL A 90 -31.95 -13.55 39.78
CA VAL A 90 -33.28 -13.03 40.11
C VAL A 90 -33.43 -11.66 39.48
N THR A 91 -34.43 -11.49 38.62
CA THR A 91 -34.71 -10.22 37.95
C THR A 91 -35.32 -9.22 38.93
N PRO A 92 -35.35 -7.91 38.60
CA PRO A 92 -36.07 -6.93 39.40
C PRO A 92 -37.57 -7.17 39.56
N THR A 93 -38.17 -8.08 38.76
CA THR A 93 -39.59 -8.49 38.90
C THR A 93 -39.79 -9.60 39.92
N GLY A 94 -38.71 -10.17 40.46
CA GLY A 94 -38.75 -11.30 41.40
C GLY A 94 -38.73 -12.68 40.72
N ASP A 95 -38.72 -12.74 39.39
CA ASP A 95 -38.64 -13.99 38.62
C ASP A 95 -37.18 -14.41 38.37
N SER A 96 -36.97 -15.68 38.03
CA SER A 96 -35.66 -16.20 37.65
C SER A 96 -35.41 -16.08 36.15
N PHE A 97 -34.22 -15.62 35.74
CA PHE A 97 -33.74 -15.66 34.35
C PHE A 97 -32.42 -16.43 34.28
N THR A 98 -32.35 -17.40 33.37
CA THR A 98 -31.11 -18.16 33.10
C THR A 98 -30.51 -17.70 31.78
N GLY A 99 -29.29 -17.19 31.83
CA GLY A 99 -28.55 -16.70 30.68
C GLY A 99 -27.16 -17.32 30.56
N LEU A 100 -26.49 -17.03 29.44
CA LEU A 100 -25.09 -17.34 29.22
C LEU A 100 -24.22 -16.27 29.90
N VAL A 101 -23.20 -16.68 30.64
CA VAL A 101 -22.28 -15.73 31.28
C VAL A 101 -21.10 -15.47 30.35
N PRO A 102 -20.74 -14.20 30.09
CA PRO A 102 -19.52 -13.87 29.34
C PRO A 102 -18.30 -14.56 29.93
N ALA A 103 -17.39 -15.01 29.06
CA ALA A 103 -16.15 -15.63 29.51
C ALA A 103 -15.27 -14.60 30.22
N GLU A 104 -14.75 -14.99 31.38
CA GLU A 104 -13.74 -14.23 32.09
C GLU A 104 -12.34 -14.75 31.68
N ARG A 105 -11.29 -13.93 31.85
CA ARG A 105 -9.90 -14.31 31.53
C ARG A 105 -9.68 -14.73 30.06
N VAL A 106 -10.10 -13.89 29.13
CA VAL A 106 -9.86 -14.06 27.68
C VAL A 106 -8.69 -13.17 27.23
N CYS A 107 -7.93 -13.64 26.25
CA CYS A 107 -6.96 -12.82 25.51
C CYS A 107 -7.27 -12.85 24.01
N ALA A 108 -7.12 -11.72 23.34
CA ALA A 108 -7.10 -11.65 21.89
C ALA A 108 -5.66 -11.52 21.37
N VAL A 109 -5.29 -12.33 20.39
CA VAL A 109 -3.97 -12.36 19.77
C VAL A 109 -4.11 -12.11 18.27
N SER A 110 -3.55 -11.01 17.77
CA SER A 110 -3.59 -10.71 16.34
C SER A 110 -2.40 -11.28 15.58
N ILE A 111 -2.67 -11.79 14.38
CA ILE A 111 -1.64 -12.02 13.36
C ILE A 111 -1.46 -10.70 12.58
N ILE A 112 -0.34 -10.02 12.81
CA ILE A 112 -0.01 -8.75 12.14
C ILE A 112 0.23 -9.05 10.65
N ARG A 113 -0.32 -8.26 9.73
CA ARG A 113 -0.96 -6.95 9.91
C ARG A 113 -2.49 -6.98 9.88
N ALA A 114 -3.09 -7.84 9.06
CA ALA A 114 -4.53 -7.85 8.81
C ALA A 114 -5.36 -8.16 10.07
N GLY A 115 -4.84 -9.00 10.98
CA GLY A 115 -5.44 -9.36 12.26
C GLY A 115 -5.75 -8.16 13.17
N ASP A 116 -4.97 -7.08 13.08
CA ASP A 116 -5.16 -5.90 13.93
C ASP A 116 -6.52 -5.21 13.70
N SER A 117 -7.10 -5.34 12.50
CA SER A 117 -8.44 -4.81 12.22
C SER A 117 -9.56 -5.52 13.02
N LEU A 118 -9.46 -6.84 13.18
CA LEU A 118 -10.42 -7.62 13.95
C LEU A 118 -10.15 -7.48 15.45
N LEU A 119 -8.88 -7.44 15.85
CA LEU A 119 -8.47 -7.16 17.23
C LEU A 119 -9.09 -5.85 17.74
N GLN A 120 -9.04 -4.80 16.92
CA GLN A 120 -9.63 -3.50 17.29
C GLN A 120 -11.14 -3.62 17.58
N SER A 121 -11.88 -4.36 16.75
CA SER A 121 -13.32 -4.60 17.00
C SER A 121 -13.57 -5.38 18.29
N ILE A 122 -12.70 -6.32 18.65
CA ILE A 122 -12.78 -7.05 19.93
C ILE A 122 -12.52 -6.12 21.12
N ILE A 123 -11.48 -5.29 21.07
CA ILE A 123 -11.16 -4.32 22.14
C ILE A 123 -12.32 -3.34 22.33
N GLU A 124 -13.01 -2.97 21.25
CA GLU A 124 -14.18 -2.10 21.34
C GLU A 124 -15.43 -2.81 21.89
N CYS A 125 -15.48 -4.15 21.91
CA CYS A 125 -16.54 -4.93 22.56
C CYS A 125 -16.20 -5.21 24.03
N ASP A 126 -14.94 -5.53 24.32
CA ASP A 126 -14.39 -5.72 25.67
C ASP A 126 -13.07 -4.95 25.83
N PRO A 127 -13.12 -3.72 26.37
CA PRO A 127 -11.92 -2.90 26.59
C PRO A 127 -10.94 -3.47 27.62
N THR A 128 -11.35 -4.49 28.39
CA THR A 128 -10.53 -5.07 29.46
C THR A 128 -9.71 -6.28 28.99
N ILE A 129 -9.94 -6.73 27.76
CA ILE A 129 -9.30 -7.93 27.20
C ILE A 129 -7.78 -7.78 27.13
N SER A 130 -7.06 -8.84 27.49
CA SER A 130 -5.61 -8.88 27.33
C SER A 130 -5.24 -9.05 25.85
N VAL A 131 -4.20 -8.36 25.39
CA VAL A 131 -3.79 -8.36 23.97
C VAL A 131 -2.42 -9.00 23.79
N GLY A 132 -2.33 -9.88 22.80
CA GLY A 132 -1.06 -10.37 22.25
C GLY A 132 -0.93 -10.05 20.77
N LYS A 133 0.29 -10.05 20.26
CA LYS A 133 0.58 -9.81 18.84
C LYS A 133 1.65 -10.76 18.32
N ILE A 134 1.44 -11.31 17.13
CA ILE A 134 2.38 -12.16 16.42
C ILE A 134 2.56 -11.61 15.01
N LEU A 135 3.80 -11.32 14.59
CA LEU A 135 4.13 -10.94 13.22
C LEU A 135 4.70 -12.14 12.48
N ILE A 136 3.98 -12.56 11.45
CA ILE A 136 4.40 -13.62 10.53
C ILE A 136 4.40 -13.03 9.13
N GLN A 137 5.50 -13.17 8.40
CA GLN A 137 5.57 -12.83 6.99
C GLN A 137 6.05 -14.05 6.21
N ARG A 138 5.69 -14.11 4.93
CA ARG A 138 6.23 -15.13 4.03
C ARG A 138 7.61 -14.71 3.58
N ASP A 139 8.55 -15.64 3.52
CA ASP A 139 9.83 -15.38 2.88
C ASP A 139 9.63 -15.32 1.36
N GLU A 140 9.54 -14.10 0.83
CA GLU A 140 9.36 -13.83 -0.60
C GLU A 140 10.54 -14.33 -1.46
N LYS A 141 11.69 -14.64 -0.85
CA LYS A 141 12.86 -15.18 -1.55
C LYS A 141 12.80 -16.70 -1.73
N SER A 142 11.94 -17.38 -0.98
CA SER A 142 11.76 -18.84 -1.08
C SER A 142 10.69 -19.19 -2.12
N GLU A 143 10.93 -20.22 -2.93
CA GLU A 143 9.96 -20.70 -3.92
C GLU A 143 8.64 -21.15 -3.27
N ASP A 144 8.70 -21.75 -2.08
CA ASP A 144 7.49 -22.22 -1.38
C ASP A 144 6.84 -21.16 -0.48
N LYS A 145 7.38 -19.93 -0.44
CA LYS A 145 6.89 -18.79 0.37
C LYS A 145 6.58 -19.16 1.81
N HIS A 146 7.51 -19.85 2.48
CA HIS A 146 7.29 -20.37 3.83
C HIS A 146 7.00 -19.22 4.82
N PRO A 147 6.09 -19.43 5.79
CA PRO A 147 5.89 -18.46 6.86
C PRO A 147 7.14 -18.40 7.76
N VAL A 148 7.54 -17.19 8.14
CA VAL A 148 8.65 -16.90 9.06
C VAL A 148 8.10 -16.00 10.17
N MET A 149 8.38 -16.35 11.43
CA MET A 149 8.00 -15.56 12.59
C MET A 149 9.06 -14.49 12.86
N TYR A 150 8.64 -13.23 12.83
CA TYR A 150 9.53 -12.07 13.04
C TYR A 150 9.39 -11.47 14.44
N TYR A 151 8.20 -11.58 15.03
CA TYR A 151 7.90 -11.00 16.33
C TYR A 151 6.77 -11.76 17.03
N SER A 152 6.89 -11.93 18.34
CA SER A 152 5.81 -12.44 19.18
C SER A 152 5.87 -11.76 20.55
N LYS A 153 4.74 -11.20 20.99
CA LYS A 153 4.57 -10.66 22.34
C LYS A 153 3.20 -11.04 22.84
N LEU A 154 3.18 -11.96 23.80
CA LEU A 154 1.98 -12.47 24.45
C LEU A 154 1.89 -11.97 25.90
N PRO A 155 0.69 -11.93 26.49
CA PRO A 155 0.54 -11.67 27.92
C PRO A 155 1.34 -12.68 28.76
N PRO A 156 1.99 -12.26 29.85
CA PRO A 156 2.84 -13.14 30.66
C PRO A 156 2.06 -14.30 31.29
N ASN A 157 0.75 -14.14 31.47
CA ASN A 157 -0.16 -15.12 32.05
C ASN A 157 -0.99 -15.89 31.01
N VAL A 158 -0.65 -15.83 29.70
CA VAL A 158 -1.45 -16.42 28.60
C VAL A 158 -1.81 -17.89 28.82
N LYS A 159 -0.90 -18.68 29.42
CA LYS A 159 -1.12 -20.10 29.76
C LYS A 159 -2.26 -20.35 30.76
N THR A 160 -2.54 -19.37 31.62
CA THR A 160 -3.56 -19.47 32.69
C THR A 160 -4.93 -18.97 32.26
N LEU A 161 -5.01 -18.34 31.08
CA LEU A 161 -6.27 -17.85 30.53
C LEU A 161 -7.17 -19.00 30.11
N ASP A 162 -8.48 -18.75 30.10
CA ASP A 162 -9.47 -19.78 29.76
C ASP A 162 -9.65 -19.93 28.26
N ASN A 163 -9.54 -18.82 27.53
CA ASN A 163 -9.64 -18.79 26.08
C ASN A 163 -8.63 -17.81 25.47
N VAL A 164 -8.16 -18.14 24.27
CA VAL A 164 -7.35 -17.26 23.42
C VAL A 164 -8.06 -17.10 22.07
N LEU A 165 -8.49 -15.88 21.76
CA LEU A 165 -9.03 -15.49 20.47
C LEU A 165 -7.88 -15.15 19.51
N LEU A 166 -7.51 -16.09 18.65
CA LEU A 166 -6.54 -15.82 17.58
C LEU A 166 -7.28 -15.17 16.41
N VAL A 167 -6.80 -14.04 15.91
CA VAL A 167 -7.53 -13.25 14.90
C VAL A 167 -6.69 -12.96 13.65
N ASP A 168 -7.26 -13.31 12.50
CA ASP A 168 -6.76 -12.99 11.16
C ASP A 168 -7.94 -13.00 10.17
N PRO A 169 -8.16 -11.96 9.35
CA PRO A 169 -9.32 -11.90 8.47
C PRO A 169 -9.42 -13.06 7.45
N MET A 170 -8.32 -13.70 7.09
CA MET A 170 -8.30 -14.69 6.00
C MET A 170 -7.66 -16.03 6.39
N LEU A 171 -8.34 -17.12 6.05
CA LEU A 171 -7.80 -18.48 6.11
C LEU A 171 -7.65 -19.06 4.70
N ALA A 172 -6.50 -18.77 4.08
CA ALA A 172 -6.14 -19.26 2.74
C ALA A 172 -5.42 -20.61 2.80
N THR A 173 -4.09 -20.61 2.91
CA THR A 173 -3.29 -21.86 2.90
C THR A 173 -3.10 -22.51 4.27
N GLY A 174 -3.47 -21.84 5.35
CA GLY A 174 -3.24 -22.30 6.73
C GLY A 174 -1.84 -22.02 7.31
N GLY A 175 -0.85 -21.68 6.49
CA GLY A 175 0.55 -21.56 6.96
C GLY A 175 0.77 -20.54 8.08
N SER A 176 0.23 -19.32 7.95
CA SER A 176 0.40 -18.27 8.96
C SER A 176 -0.33 -18.62 10.27
N VAL A 177 -1.57 -19.11 10.18
CA VAL A 177 -2.36 -19.47 11.37
C VAL A 177 -1.78 -20.68 12.09
N ASN A 178 -1.27 -21.68 11.37
CA ASN A 178 -0.65 -22.86 11.97
C ASN A 178 0.61 -22.47 12.76
N MET A 179 1.45 -21.60 12.20
CA MET A 179 2.61 -21.05 12.92
C MET A 179 2.21 -20.22 14.15
N ALA A 180 1.12 -19.45 14.07
CA ALA A 180 0.60 -18.69 15.21
C ALA A 180 0.05 -19.62 16.31
N ILE A 181 -0.73 -20.65 15.95
CA ILE A 181 -1.24 -21.68 16.87
C ILE A 181 -0.06 -22.40 17.53
N LYS A 182 0.95 -22.81 16.75
CA LYS A 182 2.18 -23.39 17.28
C LYS A 182 2.83 -22.51 18.33
N THR A 183 2.96 -21.21 18.06
CA THR A 183 3.55 -20.23 18.99
C THR A 183 2.76 -20.15 20.30
N LEU A 184 1.43 -20.20 20.23
CA LEU A 184 0.57 -20.22 21.42
C LEU A 184 0.73 -21.51 22.23
N ILE A 185 0.78 -22.67 21.57
CA ILE A 185 0.99 -23.98 22.21
C ILE A 185 2.37 -24.05 22.86
N ASP A 186 3.41 -23.62 22.16
CA ASP A 186 4.79 -23.54 22.68
C ASP A 186 4.87 -22.58 23.89
N SER A 187 3.96 -21.60 23.98
CA SER A 187 3.80 -20.71 25.13
C SER A 187 2.92 -21.29 26.27
N GLY A 188 2.49 -22.55 26.15
CA GLY A 188 1.74 -23.28 27.16
C GLY A 188 0.21 -23.16 27.06
N VAL A 189 -0.33 -22.63 25.96
CA VAL A 189 -1.79 -22.58 25.73
C VAL A 189 -2.28 -23.94 25.25
N ALA A 190 -3.26 -24.53 25.94
CA ALA A 190 -3.87 -25.77 25.49
C ALA A 190 -4.67 -25.54 24.20
N GLN A 191 -4.49 -26.41 23.21
CA GLN A 191 -5.09 -26.29 21.87
C GLN A 191 -6.61 -26.03 21.90
N LYS A 192 -7.36 -26.76 22.74
CA LYS A 192 -8.82 -26.61 22.92
C LYS A 192 -9.29 -25.25 23.46
N LYS A 193 -8.37 -24.43 23.97
CA LYS A 193 -8.62 -23.05 24.44
C LYS A 193 -8.44 -22.01 23.34
N ILE A 194 -7.97 -22.41 22.17
CA ILE A 194 -7.73 -21.50 21.05
C ILE A 194 -8.98 -21.49 20.17
N THR A 195 -9.52 -20.29 19.96
CA THR A 195 -10.58 -20.03 19.00
C THR A 195 -10.03 -19.09 17.95
N PHE A 196 -9.99 -19.54 16.70
CA PHE A 196 -9.55 -18.76 15.56
C PHE A 196 -10.74 -18.07 14.89
N LEU A 197 -10.71 -16.73 14.85
CA LEU A 197 -11.74 -15.90 14.23
C LEU A 197 -11.24 -15.34 12.90
N ASN A 198 -12.03 -15.51 11.84
CA ASN A 198 -11.72 -14.96 10.53
C ASN A 198 -12.96 -14.51 9.74
N VAL A 199 -12.76 -13.64 8.76
CA VAL A 199 -13.84 -13.17 7.87
C VAL A 199 -14.16 -14.23 6.83
N ILE A 200 -13.12 -14.88 6.30
CA ILE A 200 -13.27 -15.78 5.18
C ILE A 200 -12.29 -16.95 5.24
N SER A 201 -12.83 -18.15 5.02
CA SER A 201 -12.10 -19.40 4.97
C SER A 201 -12.30 -20.12 3.63
N CYS A 202 -11.43 -21.08 3.33
CA CYS A 202 -11.59 -22.03 2.22
C CYS A 202 -11.28 -23.48 2.68
N PRO A 203 -11.75 -24.50 1.95
CA PRO A 203 -11.56 -25.91 2.32
C PRO A 203 -10.11 -26.33 2.52
N GLU A 204 -9.19 -25.83 1.69
CA GLU A 204 -7.75 -26.15 1.76
C GLU A 204 -7.13 -25.59 3.04
N GLY A 205 -7.46 -24.35 3.40
CA GLY A 205 -6.99 -23.71 4.63
C GLY A 205 -7.55 -24.38 5.89
N LEU A 206 -8.83 -24.75 5.86
CA LEU A 206 -9.46 -25.49 6.96
C LEU A 206 -8.85 -26.89 7.11
N ALA A 207 -8.59 -27.59 6.00
CA ALA A 207 -7.91 -28.88 6.04
C ALA A 207 -6.50 -28.75 6.61
N ALA A 208 -5.72 -27.76 6.17
CA ALA A 208 -4.38 -27.52 6.70
C ALA A 208 -4.40 -27.23 8.21
N LEU A 209 -5.36 -26.42 8.69
CA LEU A 209 -5.52 -26.12 10.11
C LEU A 209 -5.94 -27.35 10.91
N PHE A 210 -7.04 -28.02 10.54
CA PHE A 210 -7.58 -29.13 11.33
C PHE A 210 -6.74 -30.41 11.27
N ASN A 211 -5.98 -30.63 10.20
CA ASN A 211 -5.04 -31.76 10.13
C ASN A 211 -3.90 -31.62 11.14
N GLU A 212 -3.43 -30.39 11.40
CA GLU A 212 -2.35 -30.11 12.35
C GLU A 212 -2.91 -29.87 13.76
N TYR A 213 -4.05 -29.18 13.86
CA TYR A 213 -4.66 -28.73 15.10
C TYR A 213 -6.17 -29.04 15.17
N PRO A 214 -6.58 -30.32 15.33
CA PRO A 214 -8.00 -30.74 15.32
C PRO A 214 -8.89 -30.15 16.44
N ASP A 215 -8.33 -29.85 17.62
CA ASP A 215 -9.08 -29.33 18.79
C ASP A 215 -9.27 -27.81 18.78
N VAL A 216 -8.70 -27.08 17.81
CA VAL A 216 -8.90 -25.62 17.70
C VAL A 216 -10.31 -25.34 17.23
N LYS A 217 -10.97 -24.34 17.82
CA LYS A 217 -12.26 -23.86 17.31
C LYS A 217 -12.04 -22.85 16.20
N VAL A 218 -12.85 -22.91 15.14
CA VAL A 218 -12.81 -21.91 14.05
C VAL A 218 -14.19 -21.29 13.92
N VAL A 219 -14.26 -19.96 13.99
CA VAL A 219 -15.48 -19.19 13.68
C VAL A 219 -15.19 -18.30 12.49
N THR A 220 -15.96 -18.46 11.42
CA THR A 220 -15.80 -17.69 10.20
C THR A 220 -17.08 -17.03 9.73
N ALA A 221 -16.99 -15.79 9.25
CA ALA A 221 -18.12 -15.09 8.65
C ALA A 221 -18.47 -15.63 7.25
N GLY A 222 -17.57 -16.36 6.59
CA GLY A 222 -17.78 -16.88 5.25
C GLY A 222 -16.89 -18.08 4.90
N LEU A 223 -17.40 -18.94 4.03
CA LEU A 223 -16.66 -20.04 3.42
C LEU A 223 -16.73 -19.87 1.91
N ASP A 224 -15.59 -20.05 1.25
CA ASP A 224 -15.43 -19.91 -0.19
C ASP A 224 -15.00 -21.24 -0.83
N ILE A 225 -15.02 -21.33 -2.16
CA ILE A 225 -14.94 -22.62 -2.87
C ILE A 225 -13.54 -23.23 -2.88
N GLY A 226 -12.50 -22.42 -2.76
CA GLY A 226 -11.12 -22.91 -2.73
C GLY A 226 -10.08 -21.85 -3.05
N LEU A 227 -8.88 -22.30 -3.43
CA LEU A 227 -7.77 -21.44 -3.82
C LEU A 227 -7.47 -21.48 -5.34
N ASN A 228 -6.97 -20.37 -5.88
CA ASN A 228 -6.36 -20.35 -7.21
C ASN A 228 -4.87 -20.75 -7.18
N ALA A 229 -4.22 -20.80 -8.35
CA ALA A 229 -2.80 -21.13 -8.49
C ALA A 229 -1.88 -20.20 -7.68
N SER A 230 -2.25 -18.92 -7.56
CA SER A 230 -1.54 -17.90 -6.77
C SER A 230 -1.90 -17.90 -5.28
N LYS A 231 -2.64 -18.91 -4.80
CA LYS A 231 -3.07 -19.09 -3.41
C LYS A 231 -4.01 -18.00 -2.88
N TYR A 232 -4.75 -17.32 -3.76
CA TYR A 232 -5.88 -16.47 -3.37
C TYR A 232 -7.17 -17.29 -3.26
N ILE A 233 -7.99 -16.94 -2.26
CA ILE A 233 -9.33 -17.52 -2.07
C ILE A 233 -10.23 -17.10 -3.23
N LEU A 234 -11.07 -18.03 -3.72
CA LEU A 234 -12.04 -17.80 -4.78
C LEU A 234 -13.48 -17.99 -4.26
N PRO A 235 -14.42 -17.08 -4.59
CA PRO A 235 -14.23 -15.81 -5.31
C PRO A 235 -13.44 -14.76 -4.52
N GLY A 236 -13.28 -14.97 -3.20
CA GLY A 236 -12.41 -14.19 -2.34
C GLY A 236 -12.80 -12.73 -2.19
N LEU A 237 -11.86 -11.95 -1.67
CA LEU A 237 -11.97 -10.51 -1.45
C LEU A 237 -10.66 -9.75 -1.79
N GLY A 238 -9.73 -10.41 -2.48
CA GLY A 238 -8.37 -9.89 -2.72
C GLY A 238 -7.48 -9.94 -1.47
N ASP A 239 -6.43 -9.10 -1.43
CA ASP A 239 -5.63 -8.93 -0.21
C ASP A 239 -6.37 -8.03 0.80
N TYR A 240 -6.83 -8.62 1.90
CA TYR A 240 -7.56 -7.87 2.92
C TYR A 240 -6.73 -6.73 3.52
N GLY A 241 -5.46 -7.00 3.86
CA GLY A 241 -4.61 -6.03 4.55
C GLY A 241 -4.38 -4.78 3.70
N ASP A 242 -4.13 -4.97 2.40
CA ASP A 242 -3.91 -3.87 1.48
C ASP A 242 -5.17 -3.05 1.22
N ARG A 243 -6.32 -3.71 1.07
CA ARG A 243 -7.61 -3.03 0.89
C ARG A 243 -8.06 -2.28 2.14
N TYR A 244 -7.79 -2.83 3.33
CA TYR A 244 -8.21 -2.24 4.60
C TYR A 244 -7.35 -1.04 5.02
N TYR A 245 -6.03 -1.17 4.94
CA TYR A 245 -5.08 -0.12 5.35
C TYR A 245 -4.66 0.80 4.20
N ASN A 246 -5.20 0.59 3.00
CA ASN A 246 -4.85 1.32 1.79
C ASN A 246 -3.34 1.26 1.47
N THR A 247 -2.75 0.08 1.66
CA THR A 247 -1.33 -0.18 1.37
C THR A 247 -1.13 -0.92 0.07
N LEU A 248 -2.17 -1.04 -0.78
CA LEU A 248 -2.04 -1.55 -2.14
C LEU A 248 -0.84 -0.86 -2.79
N ALA A 249 0.28 -1.58 -2.90
CA ALA A 249 1.30 -1.25 -3.86
C ALA A 249 0.56 -1.14 -5.19
N THR A 250 0.78 -0.07 -5.94
CA THR A 250 0.27 -0.10 -7.31
C THR A 250 0.83 -1.37 -7.97
N GLU A 251 0.09 -2.06 -8.85
CA GLU A 251 0.59 -3.27 -9.53
C GLU A 251 2.02 -3.07 -10.09
N MET A 252 2.36 -1.83 -10.40
CA MET A 252 3.67 -1.37 -10.84
C MET A 252 4.74 -1.36 -9.75
N GLU A 253 4.45 -0.93 -8.52
CA GLU A 253 5.41 -0.99 -7.40
C GLU A 253 5.74 -2.45 -7.02
N ALA A 254 4.77 -3.36 -7.13
CA ALA A 254 5.02 -4.79 -6.95
C ALA A 254 5.86 -5.38 -8.10
N LYS A 255 5.65 -4.91 -9.34
CA LYS A 255 6.40 -5.35 -10.52
C LYS A 255 7.83 -4.76 -10.58
N PHE A 256 8.04 -3.56 -10.05
CA PHE A 256 9.29 -2.83 -10.13
C PHE A 256 9.76 -2.40 -8.73
N PRO A 257 10.67 -3.14 -8.08
CA PRO A 257 11.05 -2.90 -6.67
C PRO A 257 11.76 -1.55 -6.44
N ASN A 258 12.35 -0.95 -7.49
CA ASN A 258 12.99 0.36 -7.44
C ASN A 258 12.06 1.51 -7.89
N LEU A 259 10.76 1.25 -8.06
CA LEU A 259 9.75 2.26 -8.34
C LEU A 259 9.05 2.69 -7.05
N ARG A 260 8.93 4.00 -6.85
CA ARG A 260 8.15 4.59 -5.77
C ARG A 260 7.09 5.53 -6.33
N VAL A 261 5.83 5.26 -6.02
CA VAL A 261 4.69 6.10 -6.42
C VAL A 261 4.20 6.89 -5.22
N LEU A 262 4.16 8.22 -5.33
CA LEU A 262 3.80 9.08 -4.20
C LEU A 262 2.29 9.03 -3.90
N LYS A 263 1.93 8.70 -2.66
CA LYS A 263 0.55 8.53 -2.20
C LYS A 263 0.16 9.61 -1.19
N TYR A 264 0.19 10.87 -1.64
CA TYR A 264 -0.18 12.03 -0.82
C TYR A 264 -1.50 12.65 -1.30
N LYS A 265 -2.48 12.83 -0.41
CA LYS A 265 -3.77 13.49 -0.75
C LYS A 265 -3.61 14.86 -1.43
N PRO A 266 -2.68 15.75 -0.99
CA PRO A 266 -2.44 17.01 -1.71
C PRO A 266 -1.98 16.80 -3.15
N LEU A 267 -1.17 15.77 -3.39
CA LEU A 267 -0.62 15.45 -4.70
C LEU A 267 -1.72 14.93 -5.64
N GLU A 268 -2.66 14.10 -5.16
CA GLU A 268 -3.83 13.65 -5.94
C GLU A 268 -4.70 14.83 -6.42
N SER A 269 -4.90 15.82 -5.54
CA SER A 269 -5.63 17.05 -5.88
C SER A 269 -4.92 17.86 -6.97
N LEU A 270 -3.61 18.03 -6.85
CA LEU A 270 -2.79 18.74 -7.85
C LEU A 270 -2.77 17.99 -9.18
N LEU A 271 -2.59 16.66 -9.17
CA LEU A 271 -2.70 15.80 -10.35
C LEU A 271 -4.03 15.99 -11.07
N THR A 272 -5.13 16.02 -10.32
CA THR A 272 -6.46 16.26 -10.89
C THR A 272 -6.52 17.60 -11.61
N LYS A 273 -5.99 18.67 -11.01
CA LYS A 273 -6.00 20.01 -11.60
C LYS A 273 -5.10 20.13 -12.83
N ILE A 274 -3.92 19.51 -12.84
CA ILE A 274 -3.06 19.56 -14.03
C ILE A 274 -3.59 18.67 -15.17
N ARG A 275 -4.38 17.64 -14.88
CA ARG A 275 -5.03 16.80 -15.91
C ARG A 275 -6.23 17.45 -16.58
N ASP A 276 -6.92 18.34 -15.87
CA ASP A 276 -8.05 19.06 -16.44
C ASP A 276 -7.58 19.90 -17.65
N LYS A 277 -8.16 19.61 -18.81
CA LYS A 277 -7.89 20.31 -20.08
C LYS A 277 -8.33 21.78 -20.06
N THR A 278 -9.26 22.12 -19.16
CA THR A 278 -9.79 23.48 -19.01
C THR A 278 -8.97 24.35 -18.07
N THR A 279 -8.00 23.76 -17.36
CA THR A 279 -7.05 24.49 -16.51
C THR A 279 -6.25 25.48 -17.35
N SER A 280 -6.35 26.76 -17.00
CA SER A 280 -5.62 27.83 -17.69
C SER A 280 -4.11 27.64 -17.55
N HIS A 281 -3.32 28.25 -18.46
CA HIS A 281 -1.86 28.17 -18.41
C HIS A 281 -1.29 28.58 -17.03
N SER A 282 -1.74 29.70 -16.46
CA SER A 282 -1.25 30.19 -15.15
C SER A 282 -1.58 29.23 -14.01
N GLN A 283 -2.77 28.63 -14.03
CA GLN A 283 -3.18 27.62 -13.06
C GLN A 283 -2.40 26.32 -13.24
N PHE A 284 -2.22 25.86 -14.47
CA PHE A 284 -1.47 24.64 -14.77
C PHE A 284 -0.03 24.78 -14.28
N LYS A 285 0.62 25.91 -14.56
CA LYS A 285 1.96 26.22 -14.07
C LYS A 285 1.98 26.22 -12.53
N HIS A 286 1.07 26.94 -11.88
CA HIS A 286 0.99 27.01 -10.42
C HIS A 286 0.83 25.63 -9.77
N TYR A 287 -0.11 24.81 -10.25
CA TYR A 287 -0.33 23.47 -9.69
C TYR A 287 0.83 22.51 -10.00
N SER A 288 1.44 22.63 -11.18
CA SER A 288 2.63 21.85 -11.54
C SER A 288 3.81 22.20 -10.64
N ASP A 289 4.08 23.49 -10.41
CA ASP A 289 5.17 23.93 -9.52
C ASP A 289 5.00 23.36 -8.11
N ARG A 290 3.79 23.43 -7.56
CA ARG A 290 3.48 22.86 -6.25
C ARG A 290 3.69 21.34 -6.21
N LEU A 291 3.28 20.63 -7.25
CA LEU A 291 3.44 19.19 -7.34
C LEU A 291 4.92 18.81 -7.45
N MET A 292 5.66 19.51 -8.31
CA MET A 292 7.08 19.28 -8.54
C MET A 292 7.93 19.57 -7.30
N ASN A 293 7.55 20.54 -6.47
CA ASN A 293 8.21 20.76 -5.18
C ASN A 293 8.01 19.57 -4.23
N ILE A 294 6.79 19.01 -4.13
CA ILE A 294 6.55 17.81 -3.31
C ILE A 294 7.39 16.63 -3.82
N LEU A 295 7.45 16.46 -5.15
CA LEU A 295 8.25 15.42 -5.78
C LEU A 295 9.76 15.61 -5.55
N ALA A 296 10.23 16.85 -5.61
CA ALA A 296 11.62 17.21 -5.35
C ALA A 296 12.03 16.92 -3.90
N GLU A 297 11.21 17.32 -2.93
CA GLU A 297 11.42 17.00 -1.51
C GLU A 297 11.54 15.48 -1.30
N GLU A 298 10.67 14.69 -1.92
CA GLU A 298 10.75 13.24 -1.79
C GLU A 298 11.99 12.64 -2.48
N GLY A 299 12.37 13.19 -3.63
CA GLY A 299 13.62 12.83 -4.30
C GLY A 299 14.83 13.10 -3.42
N LEU A 300 14.86 14.24 -2.74
CA LEU A 300 15.95 14.62 -1.83
C LEU A 300 15.93 13.81 -0.52
N ALA A 301 14.75 13.50 0.02
CA ALA A 301 14.61 12.61 1.17
C ALA A 301 15.14 11.19 0.90
N SER A 302 15.22 10.78 -0.36
CA SER A 302 15.83 9.50 -0.77
C SER A 302 17.36 9.53 -0.88
N CYS A 303 17.98 10.70 -0.72
CA CYS A 303 19.43 10.87 -0.70
C CYS A 303 20.00 10.58 0.70
N SER A 304 21.31 10.38 0.77
CA SER A 304 22.03 10.15 2.03
C SER A 304 21.87 11.34 2.97
N THR A 305 21.77 11.06 4.28
CA THR A 305 21.73 12.08 5.33
C THR A 305 22.81 11.79 6.37
N LYS A 306 23.29 12.83 7.05
CA LYS A 306 24.26 12.74 8.16
C LYS A 306 23.73 13.48 9.38
N THR A 307 24.12 13.00 10.55
CA THR A 307 23.83 13.70 11.81
C THR A 307 24.84 14.83 11.99
N ASP A 308 24.35 16.01 12.36
CA ASP A 308 25.19 17.16 12.68
C ASP A 308 24.65 17.90 13.90
N THR A 309 25.56 18.57 14.62
CA THR A 309 25.21 19.33 15.82
C THR A 309 25.39 20.82 15.54
N VAL A 310 24.30 21.56 15.65
CA VAL A 310 24.28 23.01 15.50
C VAL A 310 24.08 23.69 16.85
N VAL A 311 24.56 24.93 16.97
CA VAL A 311 24.22 25.80 18.10
C VAL A 311 22.98 26.60 17.71
N THR A 312 21.92 26.49 18.51
CA THR A 312 20.65 27.18 18.28
C THR A 312 20.79 28.69 18.57
N PRO A 313 19.85 29.52 18.11
CA PRO A 313 19.82 30.94 18.49
C PRO A 313 19.71 31.21 20.00
N THR A 314 19.32 30.21 20.80
CA THR A 314 19.27 30.30 22.28
C THR A 314 20.59 29.94 22.95
N GLY A 315 21.60 29.51 22.17
CA GLY A 315 22.90 29.07 22.66
C GLY A 315 22.96 27.59 23.05
N ASP A 316 21.85 26.86 22.90
CA ASP A 316 21.78 25.43 23.18
C ASP A 316 22.32 24.60 22.00
N SER A 317 22.86 23.41 22.27
CA SER A 317 23.22 22.48 21.21
C SER A 317 22.03 21.66 20.76
N PHE A 318 21.76 21.60 19.45
CA PHE A 318 20.77 20.72 18.85
C PHE A 318 21.44 19.75 17.86
N THR A 319 21.24 18.46 18.08
CA THR A 319 21.70 17.42 17.16
C THR A 319 20.55 17.03 16.24
N GLY A 320 20.71 17.34 14.96
CA GLY A 320 19.72 17.11 13.92
C GLY A 320 20.24 16.25 12.78
N VAL A 321 19.45 16.18 11.72
CA VAL A 321 19.80 15.49 10.47
C VAL A 321 19.95 16.55 9.38
N ILE A 322 21.04 16.47 8.62
CA ILE A 322 21.28 17.30 7.44
C ILE A 322 21.58 16.40 6.23
N PRO A 323 21.39 16.90 5.00
CA PRO A 323 21.80 16.16 3.80
C PRO A 323 23.29 15.77 3.87
N ALA A 324 23.63 14.57 3.42
CA ALA A 324 25.03 14.19 3.21
C ALA A 324 25.52 14.91 1.94
N ASP A 325 26.71 15.51 2.01
CA ASP A 325 27.23 16.35 0.93
C ASP A 325 27.36 15.52 -0.35
N SER A 326 27.01 16.14 -1.50
CA SER A 326 27.24 15.64 -2.88
C SER A 326 26.03 15.03 -3.61
N VAL A 327 24.95 15.81 -3.78
CA VAL A 327 23.87 15.56 -4.76
C VAL A 327 24.08 16.39 -6.02
N CYS A 328 23.90 15.79 -7.19
CA CYS A 328 23.88 16.49 -8.49
C CYS A 328 22.54 16.30 -9.20
N ALA A 329 22.01 17.35 -9.82
CA ALA A 329 20.78 17.26 -10.62
C ALA A 329 21.04 17.54 -12.11
N VAL A 330 20.46 16.71 -12.98
CA VAL A 330 20.58 16.75 -14.44
C VAL A 330 19.19 16.82 -15.06
N SER A 331 18.93 17.79 -15.93
CA SER A 331 17.64 17.90 -16.62
C SER A 331 17.70 17.46 -18.07
N ILE A 332 16.60 16.84 -18.51
CA ILE A 332 16.32 16.64 -19.94
C ILE A 332 15.58 17.88 -20.45
N ILE A 333 16.17 18.59 -21.41
CA ILE A 333 15.55 19.74 -22.05
C ILE A 333 14.43 19.24 -22.96
N ARG A 334 13.24 19.85 -22.99
CA ARG A 334 12.86 21.18 -22.45
C ARG A 334 12.08 21.11 -21.14
N ALA A 335 11.18 20.15 -21.00
CA ALA A 335 10.25 20.05 -19.89
C ALA A 335 10.95 19.83 -18.53
N GLY A 336 12.03 19.04 -18.50
CA GLY A 336 12.84 18.78 -17.30
C GLY A 336 13.42 20.03 -16.62
N CYS A 337 13.55 21.15 -17.32
CA CYS A 337 14.02 22.40 -16.70
C CYS A 337 13.08 22.92 -15.61
N SER A 338 11.77 22.67 -15.73
CA SER A 338 10.77 23.07 -14.74
C SER A 338 10.91 22.28 -13.42
N LEU A 339 11.10 20.96 -13.52
CA LEU A 339 11.31 20.09 -12.36
C LEU A 339 12.70 20.32 -11.74
N LEU A 340 13.71 20.61 -12.55
CA LEU A 340 15.03 21.01 -12.04
C LEU A 340 14.93 22.27 -11.18
N GLN A 341 14.12 23.25 -11.59
CA GLN A 341 13.91 24.46 -10.80
C GLN A 341 13.28 24.14 -9.44
N ALA A 342 12.33 23.20 -9.38
CA ALA A 342 11.75 22.74 -8.12
C ALA A 342 12.81 22.09 -7.21
N VAL A 343 13.65 21.21 -7.75
CA VAL A 343 14.77 20.57 -7.02
C VAL A 343 15.73 21.60 -6.42
N VAL A 344 16.16 22.58 -7.21
CA VAL A 344 17.06 23.66 -6.76
C VAL A 344 16.38 24.58 -5.74
N SER A 345 15.05 24.72 -5.80
CA SER A 345 14.30 25.54 -4.84
C SER A 345 14.16 24.86 -3.48
N CYS A 346 14.06 23.52 -3.45
CA CYS A 346 14.03 22.73 -2.22
C CYS A 346 15.40 22.70 -1.53
N ASP A 347 16.48 22.56 -2.30
CA ASP A 347 17.84 22.62 -1.75
C ASP A 347 18.77 23.44 -2.67
N PRO A 348 19.09 24.69 -2.30
CA PRO A 348 19.96 25.56 -3.09
C PRO A 348 21.44 25.14 -3.05
N THR A 349 21.81 24.19 -2.20
CA THR A 349 23.18 23.67 -2.07
C THR A 349 23.49 22.54 -3.05
N ILE A 350 22.45 21.99 -3.70
CA ILE A 350 22.61 20.96 -4.74
C ILE A 350 23.58 21.48 -5.79
N ALA A 351 24.65 20.71 -6.01
CA ALA A 351 25.71 21.08 -6.92
C ALA A 351 25.20 20.99 -8.35
N VAL A 352 24.76 22.14 -8.84
CA VAL A 352 24.63 22.42 -10.26
C VAL A 352 26.06 22.82 -10.67
N GLY A 353 27.00 21.84 -10.74
CA GLY A 353 28.40 21.84 -11.22
C GLY A 353 29.36 23.04 -10.93
N LYS A 354 30.67 22.87 -11.16
CA LYS A 354 31.70 23.87 -10.84
C LYS A 354 32.49 24.30 -12.08
N LYS A 355 32.84 25.59 -12.19
CA LYS A 355 34.00 26.05 -12.96
C LYS A 355 34.79 27.00 -12.06
N GLU A 356 36.06 26.69 -11.80
CA GLU A 356 36.97 27.57 -11.07
C GLU A 356 37.15 28.88 -11.87
N LEU A 357 36.94 30.02 -11.20
CA LEU A 357 37.39 31.31 -11.69
C LEU A 357 38.31 31.93 -10.64
N ALA A 358 39.52 32.25 -11.07
CA ALA A 358 40.59 32.78 -10.24
C ALA A 358 40.23 34.15 -9.60
N THR A 359 40.57 34.26 -8.31
CA THR A 359 40.98 35.46 -7.55
C THR A 359 40.50 36.83 -8.01
N LEU A 360 39.59 37.44 -7.23
CA LEU A 360 39.48 38.90 -7.06
C LEU A 360 39.12 39.21 -5.59
N PRO A 361 39.69 40.25 -4.95
CA PRO A 361 39.51 40.50 -3.53
C PRO A 361 38.35 41.48 -3.30
N THR A 362 37.38 41.11 -2.46
CA THR A 362 36.42 42.09 -1.93
C THR A 362 36.13 41.82 -0.46
N ARG A 363 36.42 42.85 0.36
CA ARG A 363 36.09 42.93 1.78
C ARG A 363 34.58 43.10 1.98
N CYS A 364 34.12 42.57 3.11
CA CYS A 364 32.89 42.87 3.85
C CYS A 364 31.69 41.92 3.61
N LEU A 365 31.21 41.35 4.73
CA LEU A 365 30.08 40.42 4.96
C LEU A 365 30.37 38.92 4.71
N THR A 366 30.57 38.20 5.81
CA THR A 366 30.75 36.74 5.90
C THR A 366 29.42 36.00 5.74
N LEU A 367 29.03 35.75 4.49
CA LEU A 367 28.28 34.56 4.08
C LEU A 367 29.16 33.87 3.02
N SER A 368 30.03 32.98 3.46
CA SER A 368 31.02 32.31 2.64
C SER A 368 30.42 31.08 1.93
N THR A 369 29.57 31.29 0.94
CA THR A 369 29.32 30.27 -0.09
C THR A 369 29.11 30.96 -1.43
N PRO A 370 30.07 30.85 -2.38
CA PRO A 370 29.86 31.37 -3.73
C PRO A 370 28.78 30.53 -4.42
N LEU A 371 27.67 31.18 -4.80
CA LEU A 371 26.64 30.61 -5.67
C LEU A 371 27.27 30.26 -7.03
N LEU A 372 27.61 28.98 -7.22
CA LEU A 372 28.20 28.41 -8.42
C LEU A 372 27.12 27.66 -9.22
N LEU A 373 26.88 28.08 -10.46
CA LEU A 373 25.79 27.63 -11.32
C LEU A 373 26.33 27.01 -12.63
N VAL A 374 26.19 25.70 -12.79
CA VAL A 374 26.64 24.85 -13.91
C VAL A 374 25.68 23.67 -14.09
N VAL A 375 24.77 23.79 -15.05
CA VAL A 375 23.68 22.83 -15.21
C VAL A 375 24.12 21.61 -16.03
N GLY A 376 23.92 20.40 -15.48
CA GLY A 376 23.88 19.18 -16.28
C GLY A 376 22.65 19.22 -17.18
N LYS A 377 22.81 19.40 -18.49
CA LYS A 377 21.69 19.44 -19.43
C LYS A 377 21.91 18.45 -20.56
N ILE A 378 20.88 17.66 -20.82
CA ILE A 378 20.81 16.74 -21.95
C ILE A 378 19.65 17.20 -22.83
N LEU A 379 19.90 17.43 -24.12
CA LEU A 379 18.85 17.65 -25.11
C LEU A 379 18.71 16.37 -25.94
N ILE A 380 17.55 15.74 -25.79
CA ILE A 380 17.14 14.61 -26.59
C ILE A 380 15.80 14.98 -27.21
N GLN A 381 15.69 14.83 -28.52
CA GLN A 381 14.45 15.07 -29.24
C GLN A 381 14.06 13.80 -29.98
N ARG A 382 12.75 13.58 -30.15
CA ARG A 382 12.25 12.50 -30.99
C ARG A 382 12.40 12.92 -32.45
N ASP A 383 12.91 12.00 -33.28
CA ASP A 383 12.94 12.23 -34.71
C ASP A 383 11.50 12.13 -35.27
N GLU A 384 10.87 13.28 -35.44
CA GLU A 384 9.51 13.42 -36.00
C GLU A 384 9.42 12.99 -37.48
N SER A 385 10.56 12.79 -38.16
CA SER A 385 10.59 12.29 -39.54
C SER A 385 10.61 10.76 -39.64
N SER A 386 10.85 10.07 -38.52
CA SER A 386 10.81 8.61 -38.43
C SER A 386 9.46 8.11 -37.94
N ASP A 387 8.91 7.06 -38.56
CA ASP A 387 7.66 6.40 -38.10
C ASP A 387 7.79 5.89 -36.66
N ASP A 388 9.01 5.51 -36.26
CA ASP A 388 9.31 5.00 -34.94
C ASP A 388 9.54 6.08 -33.88
N LYS A 389 9.53 7.37 -34.24
CA LYS A 389 9.79 8.51 -33.34
C LYS A 389 10.89 8.24 -32.32
N HIS A 390 11.98 7.66 -32.78
CA HIS A 390 13.07 7.21 -31.91
C HIS A 390 13.81 8.41 -31.32
N ALA A 391 14.42 8.22 -30.14
CA ALA A 391 15.11 9.28 -29.43
C ALA A 391 16.48 9.55 -30.06
N VAL A 392 16.83 10.83 -30.28
CA VAL A 392 18.13 11.26 -30.81
C VAL A 392 18.74 12.31 -29.87
N MET A 393 20.01 12.12 -29.49
CA MET A 393 20.75 13.06 -28.64
C MET A 393 21.35 14.19 -29.50
N TYR A 394 20.97 15.43 -29.20
CA TYR A 394 21.45 16.63 -29.90
C TYR A 394 22.48 17.41 -29.08
N TYR A 395 22.42 17.32 -27.76
CA TYR A 395 23.31 18.05 -26.85
C TYR A 395 23.46 17.30 -25.54
N SER A 396 24.68 17.25 -25.02
CA SER A 396 24.95 16.80 -23.66
C SER A 396 26.07 17.65 -23.06
N LYS A 397 25.82 18.22 -21.89
CA LYS A 397 26.82 18.91 -21.09
C LYS A 397 26.65 18.48 -19.64
N LEU A 398 27.53 17.59 -19.19
CA LEU A 398 27.57 17.09 -17.83
C LEU A 398 28.73 17.73 -17.04
N PRO A 399 28.63 17.85 -15.70
CA PRO A 399 29.78 18.19 -14.87
C PRO A 399 30.93 17.19 -15.06
N SER A 400 32.17 17.68 -15.14
CA SER A 400 33.35 16.82 -15.33
C SER A 400 33.59 15.85 -14.16
N ASN A 401 33.12 16.21 -12.95
CA ASN A 401 33.19 15.39 -11.76
C ASN A 401 31.89 14.65 -11.46
N ILE A 402 31.00 14.44 -12.44
CA ILE A 402 29.67 13.85 -12.18
C ILE A 402 29.75 12.46 -11.50
N ALA A 403 30.79 11.68 -11.81
CA ALA A 403 31.03 10.38 -11.21
C ALA A 403 31.30 10.43 -9.69
N THR A 404 31.68 11.59 -9.13
CA THR A 404 32.01 11.74 -7.69
C THR A 404 30.79 12.03 -6.81
N PHE A 405 29.61 12.30 -7.37
CA PHE A 405 28.41 12.60 -6.59
C PHE A 405 27.78 11.35 -6.00
N GLU A 406 27.42 11.35 -4.72
CA GLU A 406 26.81 10.19 -4.07
C GLU A 406 25.42 9.86 -4.64
N ASN A 407 24.69 10.90 -5.06
CA ASN A 407 23.39 10.76 -5.70
C ASN A 407 23.30 11.68 -6.92
N VAL A 408 22.81 11.14 -8.04
CA VAL A 408 22.55 11.89 -9.27
C VAL A 408 21.06 11.84 -9.57
N LEU A 409 20.38 12.97 -9.40
CA LEU A 409 18.98 13.14 -9.75
C LEU A 409 18.88 13.48 -11.24
N ILE A 410 18.19 12.64 -12.01
CA ILE A 410 17.80 12.98 -13.38
C ILE A 410 16.32 13.36 -13.40
N VAL A 411 15.97 14.45 -14.07
CA VAL A 411 14.62 15.02 -14.00
C VAL A 411 14.00 15.25 -15.37
N ASP A 412 12.78 14.74 -15.53
CA ASP A 412 11.89 15.03 -16.65
C ASP A 412 10.44 14.76 -16.21
N PRO A 413 9.45 15.63 -16.49
CA PRO A 413 8.10 15.43 -15.96
C PRO A 413 7.40 14.17 -16.47
N MET A 414 7.81 13.61 -17.61
CA MET A 414 7.05 12.58 -18.31
C MET A 414 7.89 11.35 -18.64
N LEU A 415 7.40 10.17 -18.22
CA LEU A 415 7.90 8.88 -18.67
C LEU A 415 6.84 8.21 -19.55
N GLY A 416 6.94 8.49 -20.85
CA GLY A 416 6.09 7.87 -21.88
C GLY A 416 6.71 6.59 -22.45
N THR A 417 7.38 6.67 -23.60
CA THR A 417 7.97 5.51 -24.29
C THR A 417 9.27 4.97 -23.68
N GLY A 418 9.86 5.67 -22.70
CA GLY A 418 11.14 5.29 -22.08
C GLY A 418 12.39 5.68 -22.87
N GLY A 419 12.34 5.75 -24.21
CA GLY A 419 13.55 5.96 -25.04
C GLY A 419 14.42 7.17 -24.67
N THR A 420 13.80 8.32 -24.40
CA THR A 420 14.52 9.56 -24.02
C THR A 420 15.27 9.40 -22.70
N ILE A 421 14.60 8.90 -21.67
CA ILE A 421 15.22 8.77 -20.34
C ILE A 421 16.24 7.64 -20.31
N THR A 422 15.99 6.52 -21.02
CA THR A 422 16.94 5.41 -21.14
C THR A 422 18.26 5.89 -21.76
N MET A 423 18.19 6.69 -22.83
CA MET A 423 19.35 7.31 -23.45
C MET A 423 20.06 8.27 -22.50
N ALA A 424 19.31 9.10 -21.76
CA ALA A 424 19.89 10.04 -20.83
C ALA A 424 20.60 9.36 -19.64
N ILE A 425 20.02 8.29 -19.09
CA ILE A 425 20.65 7.46 -18.05
C ILE A 425 21.90 6.79 -18.60
N GLN A 426 21.85 6.25 -19.83
CA GLN A 426 23.04 5.67 -20.47
C GLN A 426 24.18 6.68 -20.55
N THR A 427 23.90 7.93 -20.92
CA THR A 427 24.90 9.01 -20.95
C THR A 427 25.52 9.29 -19.56
N LEU A 428 24.76 9.13 -18.47
CA LEU A 428 25.29 9.26 -17.11
C LEU A 428 26.19 8.07 -16.74
N VAL A 429 25.77 6.86 -17.10
CA VAL A 429 26.55 5.63 -16.89
C VAL A 429 27.86 5.68 -17.67
N ASP A 430 27.82 6.11 -18.93
CA ASP A 430 29.01 6.30 -19.77
C ASP A 430 29.95 7.38 -19.20
N ALA A 431 29.42 8.36 -18.46
CA ALA A 431 30.18 9.37 -17.73
C ALA A 431 30.71 8.88 -16.36
N GLY A 432 30.54 7.59 -16.03
CA GLY A 432 31.08 6.94 -14.84
C GLY A 432 30.19 6.99 -13.60
N VAL A 433 28.91 7.35 -13.74
CA VAL A 433 27.94 7.30 -12.62
C VAL A 433 27.48 5.85 -12.43
N ASP A 434 27.50 5.35 -11.19
CA ASP A 434 26.93 4.05 -10.86
C ASP A 434 25.40 4.14 -10.97
N GLU A 435 24.80 3.23 -11.72
CA GLU A 435 23.37 3.17 -11.95
C GLU A 435 22.54 3.20 -10.66
N LYS A 436 23.02 2.56 -9.57
CA LYS A 436 22.35 2.55 -8.26
C LYS A 436 22.27 3.93 -7.60
N ARG A 437 23.17 4.85 -7.98
CA ARG A 437 23.21 6.23 -7.50
C ARG A 437 22.31 7.16 -8.31
N ILE A 438 21.70 6.67 -9.38
CA ILE A 438 20.81 7.46 -10.22
C ILE A 438 19.38 7.34 -9.70
N THR A 439 18.73 8.48 -9.50
CA THR A 439 17.31 8.57 -9.18
C THR A 439 16.62 9.42 -10.24
N PHE A 440 15.66 8.83 -10.95
CA PHE A 440 14.82 9.53 -11.90
C PHE A 440 13.57 10.08 -11.19
N LEU A 441 13.38 11.41 -11.27
CA LEU A 441 12.19 12.09 -10.75
C LEU A 441 11.29 12.51 -11.91
N ASN A 442 10.01 12.12 -11.85
CA ASN A 442 9.02 12.51 -12.85
C ASN A 442 7.60 12.69 -12.29
N VAL A 443 6.77 13.43 -13.01
CA VAL A 443 5.38 13.67 -12.61
C VAL A 443 4.52 12.46 -12.96
N LEU A 444 4.61 11.93 -14.19
CA LEU A 444 3.83 10.77 -14.62
C LEU A 444 4.67 9.72 -15.34
N SER A 445 4.39 8.46 -15.00
CA SER A 445 4.91 7.27 -15.68
C SER A 445 3.80 6.46 -16.35
N CYS A 446 4.15 5.50 -17.20
CA CYS A 446 3.26 4.42 -17.63
C CYS A 446 3.99 3.08 -17.69
N PRO A 447 3.26 1.95 -17.68
CA PRO A 447 3.85 0.61 -17.78
C PRO A 447 4.87 0.45 -18.90
N GLU A 448 4.59 0.94 -20.10
CA GLU A 448 5.45 0.79 -21.28
C GLU A 448 6.81 1.46 -21.05
N GLY A 449 6.80 2.71 -20.57
CA GLY A 449 8.04 3.44 -20.25
C GLY A 449 8.81 2.82 -19.10
N LEU A 450 8.11 2.37 -18.06
CA LEU A 450 8.73 1.67 -16.92
C LEU A 450 9.39 0.37 -17.36
N ASN A 451 8.72 -0.45 -18.18
CA ASN A 451 9.30 -1.69 -18.72
C ASN A 451 10.57 -1.40 -19.51
N VAL A 452 10.54 -0.43 -20.45
CA VAL A 452 11.69 -0.08 -21.28
C VAL A 452 12.85 0.41 -20.42
N LEU A 453 12.59 1.28 -19.46
CA LEU A 453 13.61 1.84 -18.58
C LEU A 453 14.22 0.75 -17.69
N PHE A 454 13.42 -0.04 -16.96
CA PHE A 454 13.94 -1.06 -16.06
C PHE A 454 14.57 -2.26 -16.79
N THR A 455 14.22 -2.51 -18.06
CA THR A 455 14.92 -3.51 -18.89
C THR A 455 16.34 -3.05 -19.22
N ALA A 456 16.52 -1.76 -19.52
CA ALA A 456 17.82 -1.20 -19.85
C ALA A 456 18.67 -0.89 -18.61
N HIS A 457 18.03 -0.39 -17.56
CA HIS A 457 18.63 0.11 -16.33
C HIS A 457 17.83 -0.45 -15.12
N PRO A 458 18.10 -1.69 -14.68
CA PRO A 458 17.33 -2.35 -13.61
C PRO A 458 17.60 -1.80 -12.19
N SER A 459 18.74 -1.15 -11.99
CA SER A 459 19.22 -0.66 -10.68
C SER A 459 18.85 0.80 -10.40
N VAL A 460 18.41 1.55 -11.41
CA VAL A 460 18.00 2.95 -11.23
C VAL A 460 16.76 3.04 -10.34
N ARG A 461 16.69 4.09 -9.51
CA ARG A 461 15.51 4.39 -8.71
C ARG A 461 14.57 5.33 -9.47
N ILE A 462 13.26 5.11 -9.38
CA ILE A 462 12.26 6.03 -9.94
C ILE A 462 11.35 6.53 -8.82
N VAL A 463 11.15 7.83 -8.75
CA VAL A 463 10.13 8.46 -7.90
C VAL A 463 9.16 9.22 -8.80
N THR A 464 7.90 8.77 -8.81
CA THR A 464 6.86 9.32 -9.69
C THR A 464 5.64 9.80 -8.90
N ALA A 465 5.03 10.91 -9.32
CA ALA A 465 3.80 11.40 -8.69
C ALA A 465 2.59 10.52 -9.04
N GLY A 466 2.61 9.84 -10.19
CA GLY A 466 1.58 8.86 -10.56
C GLY A 466 2.00 7.93 -11.69
N VAL A 467 1.21 6.87 -11.89
CA VAL A 467 1.34 5.97 -13.05
C VAL A 467 0.02 5.91 -13.81
N ASP A 468 0.07 6.26 -15.08
CA ASP A 468 -1.04 6.24 -16.03
C ASP A 468 -1.20 4.85 -16.67
N ARG A 469 -2.38 4.58 -17.22
CA ARG A 469 -2.75 3.25 -17.73
C ARG A 469 -1.92 2.80 -18.93
N GLY A 470 -1.35 3.73 -19.68
CA GLY A 470 -0.53 3.43 -20.85
C GLY A 470 -0.42 4.60 -21.82
N LEU A 471 -0.05 4.27 -23.06
CA LEU A 471 0.07 5.22 -24.17
C LEU A 471 -1.11 5.10 -25.17
N ASN A 472 -1.47 6.21 -25.82
CA ASN A 472 -2.36 6.19 -26.98
C ASN A 472 -1.58 5.93 -28.29
N GLN A 473 -2.30 5.86 -29.42
CA GLN A 473 -1.71 5.66 -30.76
C GLN A 473 -0.66 6.73 -31.12
N SER A 474 -0.84 7.96 -30.62
CA SER A 474 0.10 9.08 -30.81
C SER A 474 1.22 9.11 -29.76
N ARG A 475 1.36 8.04 -28.93
CA ARG A 475 2.36 7.87 -27.88
C ARG A 475 2.32 8.92 -26.76
N TYR A 476 1.13 9.47 -26.49
CA TYR A 476 0.88 10.27 -25.29
C TYR A 476 0.34 9.40 -24.16
N LEU A 477 0.70 9.76 -22.93
CA LEU A 477 0.16 9.17 -21.71
C LEU A 477 -1.36 9.31 -21.65
N VAL A 478 -2.04 8.31 -21.09
CA VAL A 478 -3.50 8.28 -20.98
C VAL A 478 -3.90 7.91 -19.53
N PRO A 479 -4.78 8.65 -18.84
CA PRO A 479 -5.45 9.89 -19.29
C PRO A 479 -4.49 11.05 -19.57
N GLY A 480 -3.25 11.00 -19.06
CA GLY A 480 -2.20 11.96 -19.38
C GLY A 480 -2.50 13.39 -18.94
N ILE A 481 -1.65 14.31 -19.39
CA ILE A 481 -1.78 15.76 -19.19
C ILE A 481 -1.52 16.54 -20.50
N GLY A 482 -1.46 15.84 -21.64
CA GLY A 482 -0.99 16.40 -22.91
C GLY A 482 0.52 16.61 -22.94
N ASP A 483 1.00 17.49 -23.82
CA ASP A 483 2.40 17.93 -23.81
C ASP A 483 2.65 18.85 -22.61
N PHE A 484 3.45 18.35 -21.65
CA PHE A 484 3.75 19.12 -20.44
C PHE A 484 4.49 20.41 -20.76
N GLY A 485 5.49 20.36 -21.66
CA GLY A 485 6.30 21.52 -22.01
C GLY A 485 5.47 22.63 -22.62
N ASP A 486 4.56 22.30 -23.53
CA ASP A 486 3.71 23.28 -24.20
C ASP A 486 2.72 23.94 -23.26
N ARG A 487 2.10 23.16 -22.38
CA ARG A 487 1.19 23.70 -21.35
C ARG A 487 1.94 24.53 -20.31
N TYR A 488 3.13 24.09 -19.90
CA TYR A 488 3.92 24.74 -18.85
C TYR A 488 4.60 26.02 -19.32
N TYR A 489 5.05 26.10 -20.57
CA TYR A 489 5.73 27.28 -21.12
C TYR A 489 4.84 28.13 -22.05
N ASN A 490 3.57 27.76 -22.21
CA ASN A 490 2.62 28.41 -23.11
C ASN A 490 3.08 28.43 -24.57
N THR A 491 3.59 27.30 -25.07
CA THR A 491 4.09 27.15 -26.45
C THR A 491 3.18 26.31 -27.33
N VAL A 492 1.93 26.09 -26.91
CA VAL A 492 0.92 25.40 -27.72
C VAL A 492 0.79 26.15 -29.06
N PRO A 493 0.92 25.47 -30.22
CA PRO A 493 0.70 26.12 -31.50
C PRO A 493 -0.69 26.78 -31.52
N ASN A 494 -0.78 28.03 -31.97
CA ASN A 494 -2.07 28.68 -32.19
C ASN A 494 -2.90 27.77 -33.11
N GLN A 495 -4.00 27.22 -32.59
CA GLN A 495 -5.02 26.56 -33.40
C GLN A 495 -5.83 27.58 -34.18
#